data_AF-A0A954HU65-F1
#
_entry.id   AF-A0A954HU65-F1
#
_cell.length_a   1.000
_cell.length_b   1.000
_cell.length_c   1.000
_cell.angle_alpha   90.00
_cell.angle_beta   90.00
_cell.angle_gamma   90.00
#
_symmetry.space_group_name_H-M   'P 1'
#
loop_
_entity.id
_entity.type
_entity.pdbx_description
1 polymer ?
#
loop_
_entity_poly.entity_id
_entity_poly.type
_entity_poly.pdbx_seq_one_letter_code
_entity_poly.pdbx_strand_id
1 'polypeptide(L)'
;MYKLLLCVRYLRTRYIALASIISVMLGVATMIVVNSVMAGFTSEMRDRIKGVLADVVVEARSMDGIEDSKAQMAVIEEAAGEFIAAMTPTVEVPAMVTYNDPVTGETFTQPIQLIGIDPPGKAEVGPLKSYLDSYNSVVENGREIRGPLRPMDEELGWNLTPAAQSYRQMVKRQQMLYLKDAGVPFSHPSAPPAPDFDSDLPAPNSDNASPAVAAAETGEPVAPPDFDAPPDFNSPMPPATTTDPGAPMSARVFVGEQITGFQARDPETGAVRRVNLVNPGDDIIITTVQSSTPPEPISFSATVVDMFRSGMNEYDSQIVLMNLEELQKNRGMIVEGVDAITAVQIRLHDYKDAPVVVQRLKAAFPPGAVSVNTWEAKQGLLLSAVEVETAILNVLLFM
;
A
#
# COMPACT_ATOMS: atom_id res chain seq x y z
N MET A 1 -10.33 -58.43 -22.82
CA MET A 1 -9.69 -58.85 -21.55
C MET A 1 -8.62 -59.93 -21.72
N TYR A 2 -8.86 -61.00 -22.51
CA TYR A 2 -7.90 -62.12 -22.68
C TYR A 2 -6.54 -61.74 -23.33
N LYS A 3 -6.53 -60.78 -24.26
CA LYS A 3 -5.30 -60.31 -24.96
C LYS A 3 -4.28 -59.67 -24.00
N LEU A 4 -4.75 -58.91 -23.00
CA LEU A 4 -3.91 -58.20 -22.04
C LEU A 4 -3.21 -59.19 -21.07
N LEU A 5 -3.92 -60.23 -20.65
CA LEU A 5 -3.39 -61.34 -19.85
C LEU A 5 -2.31 -62.14 -20.60
N LEU A 6 -2.50 -62.40 -21.89
CA LEU A 6 -1.51 -63.06 -22.74
C LEU A 6 -0.25 -62.20 -22.94
N CYS A 7 -0.42 -60.90 -23.20
CA CYS A 7 0.70 -59.95 -23.33
C CYS A 7 1.52 -59.85 -22.04
N VAL A 8 0.88 -59.76 -20.87
CA VAL A 8 1.57 -59.69 -19.56
C VAL A 8 2.34 -60.97 -19.25
N ARG A 9 1.78 -62.16 -19.55
CA ARG A 9 2.52 -63.43 -19.40
C ARG A 9 3.77 -63.46 -20.27
N TYR A 10 3.65 -63.03 -21.52
CA TYR A 10 4.75 -63.02 -22.49
C TYR A 10 5.86 -62.02 -22.12
N LEU A 11 5.48 -60.83 -21.62
CA LEU A 11 6.42 -59.82 -21.13
C LEU A 11 7.19 -60.29 -19.89
N ARG A 12 6.48 -60.94 -18.95
CA ARG A 12 7.05 -61.38 -17.67
C ARG A 12 8.06 -62.52 -17.84
N THR A 13 7.96 -63.31 -18.91
CA THR A 13 8.98 -64.30 -19.29
C THR A 13 10.22 -63.71 -19.96
N ARG A 14 10.15 -62.46 -20.47
CA ARG A 14 11.21 -61.84 -21.27
C ARG A 14 11.76 -60.59 -20.58
N TYR A 15 12.55 -60.80 -19.52
CA TYR A 15 13.03 -59.76 -18.61
C TYR A 15 13.74 -58.57 -19.29
N ILE A 16 14.51 -58.79 -20.37
CA ILE A 16 15.20 -57.71 -21.10
C ILE A 16 14.19 -56.72 -21.73
N ALA A 17 13.09 -57.23 -22.30
CA ALA A 17 12.06 -56.40 -22.91
C ALA A 17 11.28 -55.61 -21.86
N LEU A 18 10.99 -56.24 -20.71
CA LEU A 18 10.30 -55.60 -19.60
C LEU A 18 11.16 -54.48 -18.99
N ALA A 19 12.47 -54.70 -18.80
CA ALA A 19 13.40 -53.69 -18.30
C ALA A 19 13.49 -52.46 -19.25
N SER A 20 13.51 -52.70 -20.57
CA SER A 20 13.53 -51.62 -21.56
C SER A 20 12.25 -50.78 -21.52
N ILE A 21 11.07 -51.42 -21.41
CA ILE A 21 9.80 -50.70 -21.33
C ILE A 21 9.72 -49.87 -20.06
N ILE A 22 10.16 -50.39 -18.91
CA ILE A 22 10.18 -49.65 -17.65
C ILE A 22 11.13 -48.45 -17.75
N SER A 23 12.31 -48.61 -18.35
CA SER A 23 13.25 -47.50 -18.53
C SER A 23 12.67 -46.37 -19.38
N VAL A 24 12.03 -46.69 -20.50
CA VAL A 24 11.36 -45.70 -21.35
C VAL A 24 10.17 -45.08 -20.63
N MET A 25 9.36 -45.89 -19.94
CA MET A 25 8.21 -45.41 -19.18
C MET A 25 8.63 -44.43 -18.07
N LEU A 26 9.74 -44.72 -17.36
CA LEU A 26 10.27 -43.84 -16.33
C LEU A 26 10.74 -42.51 -16.92
N GLY A 27 11.45 -42.53 -18.06
CA GLY A 27 11.91 -41.32 -18.74
C GLY A 27 10.77 -40.43 -19.24
N VAL A 28 9.75 -41.04 -19.85
CA VAL A 28 8.55 -40.32 -20.30
C VAL A 28 7.76 -39.79 -19.10
N ALA A 29 7.64 -40.58 -18.03
CA ALA A 29 6.96 -40.14 -16.80
C ALA A 29 7.66 -38.93 -16.17
N THR A 30 8.98 -38.93 -16.09
CA THR A 30 9.75 -37.79 -15.56
C THR A 30 9.53 -36.53 -16.40
N MET A 31 9.51 -36.65 -17.73
CA MET A 31 9.23 -35.51 -18.62
C MET A 31 7.82 -34.95 -18.43
N ILE A 32 6.81 -35.82 -18.35
CA ILE A 32 5.41 -35.40 -18.16
C ILE A 32 5.25 -34.68 -16.82
N VAL A 33 5.81 -35.24 -15.74
CA VAL A 33 5.71 -34.65 -14.40
C VAL A 33 6.33 -33.25 -14.37
N VAL A 34 7.55 -33.10 -14.90
CA VAL A 34 8.24 -31.81 -14.87
C VAL A 34 7.48 -30.75 -15.68
N ASN A 35 7.03 -31.08 -16.89
CA ASN A 35 6.26 -30.13 -17.70
C ASN A 35 4.92 -29.77 -17.03
N SER A 36 4.25 -30.75 -16.40
CA SER A 36 3.00 -30.52 -15.67
C SER A 36 3.19 -29.64 -14.43
N VAL A 37 4.27 -29.83 -13.67
CA VAL A 37 4.56 -29.03 -12.47
C VAL A 37 4.88 -27.59 -12.87
N MET A 38 5.68 -27.37 -13.91
CA MET A 38 6.00 -26.03 -14.39
C MET A 38 4.77 -25.29 -14.90
N ALA A 39 3.98 -25.94 -15.75
CA ALA A 39 2.75 -25.33 -16.28
C ALA A 39 1.77 -24.95 -15.15
N GLY A 40 1.60 -25.85 -14.15
CA GLY A 40 0.78 -25.60 -12.98
C GLY A 40 1.30 -24.44 -12.11
N PHE A 41 2.60 -24.43 -11.84
CA PHE A 41 3.24 -23.37 -11.04
C PHE A 41 3.08 -22.00 -11.68
N THR A 42 3.33 -21.87 -12.99
CA THR A 42 3.17 -20.58 -13.70
C THR A 42 1.72 -20.10 -13.65
N SER A 43 0.73 -20.99 -13.81
CA SER A 43 -0.69 -20.60 -13.69
C SER A 43 -1.05 -20.15 -12.28
N GLU A 44 -0.66 -20.91 -11.25
CA GLU A 44 -0.92 -20.58 -9.85
C GLU A 44 -0.26 -19.28 -9.43
N MET A 45 0.99 -19.04 -9.87
CA MET A 45 1.70 -17.81 -9.61
C MET A 45 0.99 -16.61 -10.27
N ARG A 46 0.60 -16.73 -11.54
CA ARG A 46 -0.15 -15.67 -12.24
C ARG A 46 -1.49 -15.38 -11.57
N ASP A 47 -2.24 -16.40 -11.18
CA ASP A 47 -3.54 -16.23 -10.52
C ASP A 47 -3.41 -15.57 -9.14
N ARG A 48 -2.36 -15.90 -8.37
CA ARG A 48 -2.07 -15.26 -7.09
C ARG A 48 -1.71 -13.79 -7.23
N ILE A 49 -0.85 -13.44 -8.20
CA ILE A 49 -0.44 -12.05 -8.45
C ILE A 49 -1.64 -11.23 -8.95
N LYS A 50 -2.39 -11.77 -9.90
CA LYS A 50 -3.60 -11.15 -10.45
C LYS A 50 -4.64 -10.88 -9.36
N GLY A 51 -4.72 -11.77 -8.36
CA GLY A 51 -5.60 -11.58 -7.21
C GLY A 51 -5.33 -10.29 -6.45
N VAL A 52 -4.12 -9.76 -6.40
CA VAL A 52 -3.81 -8.62 -5.51
C VAL A 52 -3.84 -7.26 -6.24
N LEU A 53 -3.61 -7.25 -7.55
CA LEU A 53 -3.46 -6.05 -8.37
C LEU A 53 -4.72 -5.75 -9.21
N ALA A 54 -4.85 -4.49 -9.62
CA ALA A 54 -5.80 -4.12 -10.67
C ALA A 54 -5.36 -4.67 -12.04
N ASP A 55 -6.31 -4.93 -12.94
CA ASP A 55 -6.02 -5.51 -14.26
C ASP A 55 -5.15 -4.56 -15.10
N VAL A 56 -5.50 -3.28 -15.11
CA VAL A 56 -4.80 -2.19 -15.82
C VAL A 56 -4.61 -1.01 -14.87
N VAL A 57 -3.45 -0.37 -14.94
CA VAL A 57 -3.14 0.85 -14.19
C VAL A 57 -2.71 1.94 -15.17
N VAL A 58 -3.35 3.10 -15.05
CA VAL A 58 -2.96 4.34 -15.74
C VAL A 58 -2.23 5.21 -14.74
N GLU A 59 -0.95 5.48 -14.95
CA GLU A 59 -0.08 6.20 -14.02
C GLU A 59 0.40 7.51 -14.61
N ALA A 60 0.42 8.55 -13.79
CA ALA A 60 1.14 9.78 -14.04
C ALA A 60 2.64 9.49 -14.10
N ARG A 61 3.37 10.22 -14.95
CA ARG A 61 4.83 10.18 -14.93
C ARG A 61 5.45 11.06 -13.85
N SER A 62 4.70 12.07 -13.37
CA SER A 62 5.14 12.95 -12.28
C SER A 62 4.64 12.44 -10.93
N MET A 63 5.42 12.68 -9.89
CA MET A 63 5.01 12.49 -8.49
C MET A 63 3.97 13.53 -8.05
N ASP A 64 3.84 14.62 -8.79
CA ASP A 64 2.77 15.61 -8.58
C ASP A 64 1.41 15.10 -9.06
N GLY A 65 1.41 14.02 -9.84
CA GLY A 65 0.21 13.42 -10.39
C GLY A 65 -0.33 14.15 -11.61
N ILE A 66 -1.59 13.85 -11.92
CA ILE A 66 -2.39 14.49 -12.96
C ILE A 66 -3.58 15.14 -12.26
N GLU A 67 -3.83 16.40 -12.58
CA GLU A 67 -4.95 17.16 -12.04
C GLU A 67 -6.31 16.64 -12.55
N ASP A 68 -7.34 16.90 -11.75
CA ASP A 68 -8.73 16.56 -11.95
C ASP A 68 -8.95 15.06 -12.16
N SER A 69 -9.06 14.34 -11.04
CA SER A 69 -9.29 12.89 -11.07
C SER A 69 -10.54 12.50 -11.85
N LYS A 70 -11.60 13.32 -11.77
CA LYS A 70 -12.88 13.07 -12.45
C LYS A 70 -12.76 13.24 -13.96
N ALA A 71 -12.05 14.27 -14.43
CA ALA A 71 -11.79 14.45 -15.85
C ALA A 71 -10.96 13.29 -16.41
N GLN A 72 -9.92 12.84 -15.68
CA GLN A 72 -9.11 11.69 -16.13
C GLN A 72 -9.95 10.41 -16.23
N MET A 73 -10.80 10.15 -15.24
CA MET A 73 -11.72 9.00 -15.25
C MET A 73 -12.75 9.10 -16.38
N ALA A 74 -13.26 10.30 -16.69
CA ALA A 74 -14.18 10.49 -17.82
C ALA A 74 -13.51 10.20 -19.18
N VAL A 75 -12.25 10.59 -19.36
CA VAL A 75 -11.48 10.25 -20.57
C VAL A 75 -11.27 8.74 -20.70
N ILE A 76 -11.00 8.06 -19.57
CA ILE A 76 -10.87 6.59 -19.53
C ILE A 76 -12.20 5.92 -19.91
N GLU A 77 -13.31 6.41 -19.37
CA GLU A 77 -14.65 5.91 -19.64
C GLU A 77 -15.04 6.10 -21.11
N GLU A 78 -14.77 7.27 -21.70
CA GLU A 78 -15.05 7.53 -23.11
C GLU A 78 -14.22 6.62 -24.05
N ALA A 79 -12.96 6.34 -23.69
CA ALA A 79 -12.07 5.54 -24.51
C ALA A 79 -12.34 4.02 -24.42
N ALA A 80 -12.68 3.52 -23.24
CA ALA A 80 -12.70 2.09 -22.96
C ALA A 80 -13.80 1.60 -21.99
N GLY A 81 -14.79 2.43 -21.65
CA GLY A 81 -15.85 2.10 -20.68
C GLY A 81 -16.59 0.79 -20.96
N GLU A 82 -16.71 0.37 -22.23
CA GLU A 82 -17.34 -0.90 -22.61
C GLU A 82 -16.64 -2.16 -22.03
N PHE A 83 -15.36 -2.06 -21.67
CA PHE A 83 -14.57 -3.17 -21.10
C PHE A 83 -14.37 -3.06 -19.59
N ILE A 84 -14.70 -1.91 -19.00
CA ILE A 84 -14.34 -1.57 -17.62
C ILE A 84 -15.47 -2.02 -16.68
N ALA A 85 -15.13 -2.90 -15.74
CA ALA A 85 -16.03 -3.33 -14.69
C ALA A 85 -16.09 -2.31 -13.54
N ALA A 86 -14.92 -1.74 -13.17
CA ALA A 86 -14.79 -0.74 -12.13
C ALA A 86 -13.48 0.04 -12.32
N MET A 87 -13.43 1.27 -11.81
CA MET A 87 -12.20 2.07 -11.75
C MET A 87 -12.17 2.94 -10.50
N THR A 88 -10.98 3.19 -9.96
CA THR A 88 -10.79 4.06 -8.78
C THR A 88 -9.54 4.92 -8.92
N PRO A 89 -9.58 6.20 -8.51
CA PRO A 89 -8.39 7.03 -8.40
C PRO A 89 -7.55 6.61 -7.19
N THR A 90 -6.23 6.80 -7.31
CA THR A 90 -5.25 6.46 -6.27
C THR A 90 -4.06 7.43 -6.29
N VAL A 91 -3.42 7.58 -5.14
CA VAL A 91 -2.15 8.32 -5.01
C VAL A 91 -1.11 7.38 -4.42
N GLU A 92 -0.22 6.89 -5.26
CA GLU A 92 0.91 6.04 -4.92
C GLU A 92 2.18 6.88 -4.78
N VAL A 93 2.78 6.88 -3.58
CA VAL A 93 4.02 7.62 -3.28
C VAL A 93 4.94 6.84 -2.34
N PRO A 94 6.26 6.99 -2.46
CA PRO A 94 7.18 6.48 -1.45
C PRO A 94 7.03 7.27 -0.14
N ALA A 95 7.11 6.56 0.98
CA ALA A 95 7.07 7.13 2.31
C ALA A 95 7.92 6.32 3.29
N MET A 96 8.05 6.80 4.51
CA MET A 96 8.56 6.04 5.64
C MET A 96 7.48 5.94 6.70
N VAL A 97 7.38 4.80 7.35
CA VAL A 97 6.59 4.63 8.56
C VAL A 97 7.50 4.58 9.77
N THR A 98 7.10 5.28 10.82
CA THR A 98 7.79 5.32 12.11
C THR A 98 6.80 4.99 13.21
N TYR A 99 7.16 4.01 14.05
CA TYR A 99 6.37 3.62 15.22
C TYR A 99 7.30 3.18 16.35
N ASN A 100 6.77 3.19 17.58
CA ASN A 100 7.55 2.80 18.76
C ASN A 100 7.14 1.40 19.21
N ASP A 101 8.12 0.60 19.59
CA ASP A 101 7.87 -0.69 20.22
C ASP A 101 7.36 -0.46 21.67
N PRO A 102 6.16 -0.97 22.02
CA PRO A 102 5.58 -0.76 23.34
C PRO A 102 6.36 -1.45 24.47
N VAL A 103 7.21 -2.43 24.16
CA VAL A 103 7.98 -3.20 25.16
C VAL A 103 9.36 -2.60 25.36
N THR A 104 10.11 -2.38 24.28
CA THR A 104 11.49 -1.88 24.36
C THR A 104 11.59 -0.36 24.40
N GLY A 105 10.56 0.33 23.88
CA GLY A 105 10.59 1.78 23.67
C GLY A 105 11.46 2.21 22.48
N GLU A 106 12.01 1.27 21.72
CA GLU A 106 12.79 1.58 20.52
C GLU A 106 11.89 2.07 19.39
N THR A 107 12.39 3.04 18.64
CA THR A 107 11.70 3.58 17.46
C THR A 107 12.11 2.77 16.24
N PHE A 108 11.13 2.17 15.56
CA PHE A 108 11.30 1.49 14.30
C PHE A 108 10.95 2.44 13.16
N THR A 109 11.82 2.51 12.15
CA THR A 109 11.55 3.28 10.91
C THR A 109 11.81 2.39 9.71
N GLN A 110 10.85 2.30 8.80
CA GLN A 110 10.91 1.45 7.62
C GLN A 110 10.41 2.20 6.39
N PRO A 111 11.03 2.01 5.20
CA PRO A 111 10.50 2.53 3.95
C PRO A 111 9.25 1.75 3.54
N ILE A 112 8.24 2.46 3.08
CA ILE A 112 6.96 1.91 2.64
C ILE A 112 6.51 2.59 1.33
N GLN A 113 5.62 1.90 0.60
CA GLN A 113 4.81 2.48 -0.45
C GLN A 113 3.46 2.88 0.14
N LEU A 114 3.21 4.18 0.19
CA LEU A 114 1.96 4.74 0.69
C LEU A 114 0.98 4.92 -0.46
N ILE A 115 -0.22 4.37 -0.31
CA ILE A 115 -1.25 4.39 -1.35
C ILE A 115 -2.53 5.01 -0.78
N GLY A 116 -2.87 6.21 -1.25
CA GLY A 116 -4.17 6.82 -1.02
C GLY A 116 -5.24 6.11 -1.83
N ILE A 117 -6.27 5.61 -1.16
CA ILE A 117 -7.40 4.89 -1.77
C ILE A 117 -8.74 5.44 -1.30
N ASP A 118 -9.74 5.30 -2.18
CA ASP A 118 -11.14 5.29 -1.77
C ASP A 118 -11.55 3.83 -1.47
N PRO A 119 -11.96 3.47 -0.24
CA PRO A 119 -12.18 2.07 0.11
C PRO A 119 -13.29 1.36 -0.66
N PRO A 120 -14.48 1.96 -0.91
CA PRO A 120 -15.50 1.36 -1.77
C PRO A 120 -14.98 1.10 -3.18
N GLY A 121 -14.42 2.11 -3.85
CA GLY A 121 -13.85 1.93 -5.21
C GLY A 121 -12.72 0.90 -5.23
N LYS A 122 -11.85 0.88 -4.21
CA LYS A 122 -10.76 -0.08 -4.09
C LYS A 122 -11.26 -1.52 -3.91
N ALA A 123 -12.36 -1.73 -3.21
CA ALA A 123 -12.97 -3.04 -3.01
C ALA A 123 -13.62 -3.60 -4.29
N GLU A 124 -14.02 -2.74 -5.23
CA GLU A 124 -14.54 -3.16 -6.53
C GLU A 124 -13.43 -3.52 -7.52
N VAL A 125 -12.31 -2.80 -7.49
CA VAL A 125 -11.18 -3.06 -8.42
C VAL A 125 -10.27 -4.20 -7.98
N GLY A 126 -10.33 -4.64 -6.73
CA GLY A 126 -9.51 -5.73 -6.21
C GLY A 126 -10.06 -6.32 -4.91
N PRO A 127 -9.60 -7.52 -4.51
CA PRO A 127 -10.15 -8.25 -3.37
C PRO A 127 -9.54 -7.80 -2.04
N LEU A 128 -9.27 -6.50 -1.89
CA LEU A 128 -8.69 -5.91 -0.66
C LEU A 128 -9.46 -6.36 0.59
N LYS A 129 -10.79 -6.39 0.50
CA LYS A 129 -11.67 -6.83 1.59
C LYS A 129 -11.35 -8.23 2.10
N SER A 130 -10.98 -9.15 1.20
CA SER A 130 -10.62 -10.52 1.56
C SER A 130 -9.25 -10.64 2.23
N TYR A 131 -8.42 -9.60 2.18
CA TYR A 131 -7.10 -9.57 2.78
C TYR A 131 -7.06 -8.86 4.12
N LEU A 132 -8.09 -8.09 4.46
CA LEU A 132 -8.15 -7.37 5.72
C LEU A 132 -8.42 -8.32 6.88
N ASP A 133 -7.69 -8.14 7.98
CA ASP A 133 -7.77 -9.00 9.15
C ASP A 133 -9.16 -8.95 9.77
N SER A 134 -9.82 -7.78 9.84
CA SER A 134 -11.16 -7.67 10.44
C SER A 134 -12.24 -8.52 9.75
N TYR A 135 -12.10 -8.84 8.47
CA TYR A 135 -13.07 -9.66 7.72
C TYR A 135 -12.75 -11.16 7.76
N ASN A 136 -11.59 -11.54 8.31
CA ASN A 136 -11.11 -12.91 8.32
C ASN A 136 -11.02 -13.50 9.73
N SER A 137 -11.20 -14.81 9.80
CA SER A 137 -10.90 -15.58 11.01
C SER A 137 -9.39 -15.78 11.15
N VAL A 138 -8.85 -15.53 12.34
CA VAL A 138 -7.46 -15.81 12.67
C VAL A 138 -7.35 -17.25 13.16
N VAL A 139 -6.70 -18.09 12.37
CA VAL A 139 -6.45 -19.49 12.69
C VAL A 139 -4.97 -19.68 12.97
N GLU A 140 -4.62 -20.08 14.20
CA GLU A 140 -3.25 -20.49 14.53
C GLU A 140 -3.24 -21.98 14.88
N ASN A 141 -2.30 -22.73 14.29
CA ASN A 141 -2.13 -24.17 14.55
C ASN A 141 -3.42 -25.01 14.34
N GLY A 142 -4.23 -24.62 13.36
CA GLY A 142 -5.49 -25.31 13.04
C GLY A 142 -6.63 -25.06 14.03
N ARG A 143 -6.48 -24.12 14.98
CA ARG A 143 -7.54 -23.65 15.87
C ARG A 143 -7.87 -22.20 15.57
N GLU A 144 -9.16 -21.92 15.42
CA GLU A 144 -9.66 -20.55 15.31
C GLU A 144 -9.47 -19.85 16.65
N ILE A 145 -8.59 -18.86 16.69
CA ILE A 145 -8.34 -18.03 17.88
C ILE A 145 -9.37 -16.90 17.95
N ARG A 146 -9.72 -16.35 16.79
CA ARG A 146 -10.65 -15.22 16.67
C ARG A 146 -11.44 -15.36 15.37
N GLY A 147 -12.76 -15.24 15.46
CA GLY A 147 -13.61 -15.12 14.29
C GLY A 147 -13.45 -13.77 13.57
N PRO A 148 -14.15 -13.58 12.44
CA PRO A 148 -14.22 -12.30 11.76
C PRO A 148 -14.88 -11.26 12.66
N LEU A 149 -14.29 -10.06 12.71
CA LEU A 149 -14.80 -8.91 13.46
C LEU A 149 -15.87 -8.14 12.68
N ARG A 150 -15.87 -8.28 11.35
CA ARG A 150 -16.82 -7.68 10.42
C ARG A 150 -17.40 -8.73 9.48
N PRO A 151 -18.68 -8.61 9.12
CA PRO A 151 -19.27 -9.47 8.11
C PRO A 151 -18.85 -9.03 6.70
N MET A 152 -18.79 -9.98 5.76
CA MET A 152 -18.30 -9.75 4.39
C MET A 152 -19.27 -8.94 3.52
N ASP A 153 -20.45 -8.61 4.02
CA ASP A 153 -21.44 -7.73 3.36
C ASP A 153 -21.30 -6.25 3.76
N GLU A 154 -20.67 -5.94 4.89
CA GLU A 154 -20.43 -4.56 5.35
C GLU A 154 -19.55 -3.78 4.35
N GLU A 155 -19.94 -2.56 3.96
CA GLU A 155 -19.13 -1.74 3.05
C GLU A 155 -17.74 -1.46 3.63
N LEU A 156 -16.72 -1.49 2.77
CA LEU A 156 -15.36 -1.20 3.20
C LEU A 156 -15.24 0.29 3.52
N GLY A 157 -14.69 0.62 4.70
CA GLY A 157 -14.49 1.99 5.12
C GLY A 157 -13.43 2.13 6.20
N TRP A 158 -13.18 3.38 6.61
CA TRP A 158 -12.12 3.74 7.55
C TRP A 158 -12.55 3.71 9.04
N ASN A 159 -13.67 3.08 9.36
CA ASN A 159 -14.14 3.04 10.74
C ASN A 159 -13.30 2.05 11.55
N LEU A 160 -13.06 2.31 12.83
CA LEU A 160 -12.46 1.33 13.72
C LEU A 160 -13.48 0.23 14.04
N THR A 161 -13.00 -0.99 14.28
CA THR A 161 -13.85 -2.02 14.87
C THR A 161 -14.19 -1.65 16.32
N PRO A 162 -15.31 -2.11 16.89
CA PRO A 162 -15.64 -1.84 18.30
C PRO A 162 -14.52 -2.26 19.26
N ALA A 163 -13.86 -3.38 18.97
CA ALA A 163 -12.71 -3.85 19.72
C ALA A 163 -11.54 -2.86 19.65
N ALA A 164 -11.15 -2.41 18.45
CA ALA A 164 -10.08 -1.45 18.25
C ALA A 164 -10.39 -0.08 18.89
N GLN A 165 -11.65 0.37 18.82
CA GLN A 165 -12.08 1.61 19.45
C GLN A 165 -11.97 1.53 20.98
N SER A 166 -12.41 0.41 21.58
CA SER A 166 -12.28 0.20 23.03
C SER A 166 -10.83 0.14 23.49
N TYR A 167 -9.96 -0.52 22.70
CA TYR A 167 -8.52 -0.58 22.95
C TYR A 167 -7.90 0.82 22.91
N ARG A 168 -8.19 1.60 21.86
CA ARG A 168 -7.70 2.99 21.73
C ARG A 168 -8.13 3.86 22.91
N GLN A 169 -9.40 3.81 23.29
CA GLN A 169 -9.92 4.57 24.43
C GLN A 169 -9.20 4.19 25.73
N MET A 170 -8.94 2.90 25.94
CA MET A 170 -8.19 2.41 27.10
C MET A 170 -6.76 2.96 27.12
N VAL A 171 -6.03 2.83 26.01
CA VAL A 171 -4.63 3.29 25.89
C VAL A 171 -4.54 4.81 26.11
N LYS A 172 -5.38 5.59 25.43
CA LYS A 172 -5.39 7.06 25.55
C LYS A 172 -5.77 7.51 26.96
N ARG A 173 -6.71 6.81 27.62
CA ARG A 173 -7.07 7.07 29.01
C ARG A 173 -5.91 6.79 29.97
N GLN A 174 -5.19 5.69 29.78
CA GLN A 174 -4.00 5.39 30.58
C GLN A 174 -2.93 6.45 30.40
N GLN A 175 -2.63 6.82 29.15
CA GLN A 175 -1.66 7.88 28.84
C GLN A 175 -2.04 9.22 29.49
N MET A 176 -3.32 9.58 29.49
CA MET A 176 -3.81 10.79 30.16
C MET A 176 -3.60 10.74 31.68
N LEU A 177 -3.83 9.59 32.31
CA LEU A 177 -3.59 9.43 33.75
C LEU A 177 -2.10 9.59 34.07
N TYR A 178 -1.21 8.97 33.29
CA TYR A 178 0.23 9.13 33.44
C TYR A 178 0.69 10.58 33.29
N LEU A 179 0.21 11.29 32.26
CA LEU A 179 0.56 12.71 32.03
C LEU A 179 0.03 13.63 33.14
N LYS A 180 -1.18 13.36 33.63
CA LYS A 180 -1.79 14.10 34.75
C LYS A 180 -0.96 13.94 36.03
N ASP A 181 -0.49 12.72 36.30
CA ASP A 181 0.37 12.44 37.45
C ASP A 181 1.79 13.00 37.27
N ALA A 182 2.28 13.10 36.03
CA ALA A 182 3.58 13.69 35.69
C ALA A 182 3.58 15.24 35.63
N GLY A 183 2.42 15.89 35.69
CA GLY A 183 2.28 17.35 35.61
C GLY A 183 2.62 17.94 34.23
N VAL A 184 2.67 17.14 33.17
CA VAL A 184 2.98 17.57 31.81
C VAL A 184 1.68 17.80 31.02
N PRO A 185 1.42 19.01 30.46
CA PRO A 185 0.23 19.25 29.65
C PRO A 185 0.25 18.38 28.37
N PHE A 186 -0.92 17.88 27.99
CA PHE A 186 -1.09 17.04 26.81
C PHE A 186 -0.91 17.89 25.54
N SER A 187 0.25 17.79 24.88
CA SER A 187 0.40 18.21 23.49
C SER A 187 0.16 17.01 22.57
N HIS A 188 -0.69 17.17 21.55
CA HIS A 188 -0.71 16.23 20.44
C HIS A 188 0.70 16.18 19.84
N PRO A 189 1.21 15.00 19.41
CA PRO A 189 2.43 14.96 18.64
C PRO A 189 2.13 15.57 17.27
N SER A 190 2.19 16.89 17.18
CA SER A 190 2.55 17.58 15.96
C SER A 190 3.87 16.98 15.50
N ALA A 191 4.05 16.81 14.19
CA ALA A 191 5.33 16.40 13.61
C ALA A 191 6.49 17.10 14.34
N PRO A 192 7.57 16.37 14.68
CA PRO A 192 8.73 17.02 15.27
C PRO A 192 9.14 18.19 14.36
N PRO A 193 9.43 19.38 14.91
CA PRO A 193 9.90 20.50 14.11
C PRO A 193 11.13 20.05 13.32
N ALA A 194 11.20 20.45 12.05
CA ALA A 194 12.36 20.20 11.22
C ALA A 194 13.62 20.68 11.97
N PRO A 195 14.74 19.94 11.91
CA PRO A 195 15.98 20.39 12.53
C PRO A 195 16.37 21.76 11.96
N ASP A 196 16.56 22.74 12.85
CA ASP A 196 17.06 24.08 12.51
C ASP A 196 18.46 23.95 11.91
N PHE A 197 18.57 24.12 10.58
CA PHE A 197 19.85 24.09 9.86
C PHE A 197 20.49 25.49 9.70
N ASP A 198 20.11 26.48 10.51
CA ASP A 198 20.56 27.87 10.39
C ASP A 198 21.24 28.41 11.65
N SER A 199 22.26 27.72 12.17
CA SER A 199 23.09 28.29 13.25
C SER A 199 24.60 28.41 12.97
N ASP A 200 25.09 28.07 11.77
CA ASP A 200 26.55 28.12 11.49
C ASP A 200 26.93 28.62 10.09
N LEU A 201 26.22 29.62 9.55
CA LEU A 201 26.69 30.37 8.37
C LEU A 201 27.09 31.80 8.77
N PRO A 202 28.36 32.21 8.54
CA PRO A 202 28.76 33.59 8.80
C PRO A 202 28.05 34.54 7.84
N ALA A 203 27.45 35.60 8.39
CA ALA A 203 26.67 36.58 7.66
C ALA A 203 27.44 37.22 6.49
N PRO A 204 26.82 37.42 5.31
CA PRO A 204 27.43 38.21 4.24
C PRO A 204 27.34 39.70 4.58
N ASN A 205 28.47 40.39 4.43
CA ASN A 205 28.63 41.82 4.70
C ASN A 205 27.63 42.68 3.91
N SER A 206 27.00 43.61 4.61
CA SER A 206 26.16 44.67 4.07
C SER A 206 27.02 45.76 3.44
N ASP A 207 27.08 45.81 2.11
CA ASP A 207 27.42 47.03 1.36
C ASP A 207 26.95 46.88 -0.09
N ASN A 208 25.72 47.33 -0.37
CA ASN A 208 25.40 47.98 -1.64
C ASN A 208 24.03 48.66 -1.56
N ALA A 209 24.06 49.99 -1.59
CA ALA A 209 22.91 50.86 -1.78
C ALA A 209 22.61 51.03 -3.28
N SER A 210 21.33 51.08 -3.65
CA SER A 210 20.68 51.99 -4.64
C SER A 210 19.36 51.39 -5.18
N PRO A 211 18.46 52.17 -5.80
CA PRO A 211 17.61 53.17 -5.17
C PRO A 211 16.11 52.91 -5.44
N ALA A 212 15.27 53.67 -4.72
CA ALA A 212 13.82 53.64 -4.77
C ALA A 212 13.22 54.02 -6.14
N VAL A 213 12.14 53.33 -6.53
CA VAL A 213 11.12 53.83 -7.47
C VAL A 213 9.74 53.55 -6.85
N ALA A 214 9.09 54.63 -6.44
CA ALA A 214 7.64 54.73 -6.17
C ALA A 214 7.02 55.43 -7.41
N ALA A 215 5.73 55.38 -7.77
CA ALA A 215 4.51 54.93 -7.13
C ALA A 215 3.39 54.81 -8.20
N ALA A 216 2.44 53.90 -7.95
CA ALA A 216 1.04 53.84 -8.43
C ALA A 216 0.49 52.53 -7.82
N GLU A 217 -0.63 52.39 -7.11
CA GLU A 217 -1.84 53.18 -6.87
C GLU A 217 -2.44 52.77 -5.51
N THR A 218 -3.42 53.56 -5.08
CA THR A 218 -4.21 53.56 -3.85
C THR A 218 -4.86 52.25 -3.39
N GLY A 219 -4.67 51.93 -2.10
CA GLY A 219 -5.47 51.03 -1.26
C GLY A 219 -5.04 51.19 0.21
N GLU A 220 -5.98 51.23 1.15
CA GLU A 220 -5.76 51.52 2.59
C GLU A 220 -4.66 50.63 3.23
N PRO A 221 -3.77 51.18 4.09
CA PRO A 221 -2.73 50.39 4.72
C PRO A 221 -3.30 49.63 5.93
N VAL A 222 -3.47 48.31 5.77
CA VAL A 222 -3.40 47.40 6.92
C VAL A 222 -1.95 47.41 7.39
N ALA A 223 -1.71 47.83 8.63
CA ALA A 223 -0.37 47.84 9.21
C ALA A 223 0.25 46.43 9.14
N PRO A 224 1.51 46.30 8.72
CA PRO A 224 2.20 45.01 8.79
C PRO A 224 2.32 44.60 10.28
N PRO A 225 2.23 43.30 10.60
CA PRO A 225 2.39 42.86 11.98
C PRO A 225 3.81 43.19 12.47
N ASP A 226 3.89 43.82 13.64
CA ASP A 226 5.15 44.10 14.33
C ASP A 226 5.78 42.77 14.77
N PHE A 227 6.82 42.32 14.08
CA PHE A 227 7.57 41.09 14.38
C PHE A 227 8.51 41.22 15.60
N ASP A 228 8.60 42.41 16.21
CA ASP A 228 9.46 42.71 17.38
C ASP A 228 8.69 42.79 18.71
N ALA A 229 7.37 42.56 18.72
CA ALA A 229 6.61 42.50 19.96
C ALA A 229 6.85 41.15 20.67
N PRO A 230 7.23 41.13 21.96
CA PRO A 230 7.29 39.88 22.71
C PRO A 230 5.91 39.21 22.70
N PRO A 231 5.82 37.88 22.49
CA PRO A 231 4.54 37.21 22.34
C PRO A 231 3.63 37.49 23.54
N ASP A 232 2.38 37.89 23.27
CA ASP A 232 1.39 38.16 24.30
C ASP A 232 0.90 36.85 24.93
N PHE A 233 1.60 36.41 25.97
CA PHE A 233 1.28 35.19 26.73
C PHE A 233 -0.04 35.27 27.52
N ASN A 234 -0.72 36.43 27.53
CA ASN A 234 -1.97 36.63 28.28
C ASN A 234 -3.22 36.59 27.40
N SER A 235 -3.09 36.31 26.10
CA SER A 235 -4.23 35.96 25.26
C SER A 235 -4.82 34.63 25.76
N PRO A 236 -6.12 34.56 26.12
CA PRO A 236 -6.73 33.28 26.44
C PRO A 236 -6.59 32.39 25.21
N MET A 237 -5.86 31.29 25.38
CA MET A 237 -5.67 30.28 24.35
C MET A 237 -7.05 29.95 23.75
N PRO A 238 -7.22 29.94 22.42
CA PRO A 238 -8.49 29.55 21.81
C PRO A 238 -8.89 28.21 22.46
N PRO A 239 -10.15 28.06 22.91
CA PRO A 239 -10.57 26.88 23.63
C PRO A 239 -10.16 25.68 22.78
N ALA A 240 -9.31 24.82 23.34
CA ALA A 240 -8.92 23.59 22.68
C ALA A 240 -10.22 22.92 22.23
N THR A 241 -10.45 22.85 20.92
CA THR A 241 -11.57 22.10 20.36
C THR A 241 -11.52 20.77 21.08
N THR A 242 -12.57 20.42 21.81
CA THR A 242 -12.62 19.21 22.63
C THR A 242 -12.69 18.01 21.70
N THR A 243 -11.62 17.75 20.97
CA THR A 243 -11.40 16.55 20.20
C THR A 243 -11.25 15.45 21.24
N ASP A 244 -12.24 14.54 21.30
CA ASP A 244 -12.17 13.37 22.15
C ASP A 244 -10.78 12.71 21.97
N PRO A 245 -9.94 12.62 23.01
CA PRO A 245 -8.60 12.04 22.90
C PRO A 245 -8.62 10.58 22.40
N GLY A 246 -9.76 9.89 22.55
CA GLY A 246 -9.98 8.54 22.03
C GLY A 246 -10.41 8.48 20.56
N ALA A 247 -10.70 9.60 19.90
CA ALA A 247 -11.08 9.63 18.49
C ALA A 247 -9.89 9.23 17.59
N PRO A 248 -10.13 8.52 16.48
CA PRO A 248 -9.10 8.27 15.48
C PRO A 248 -8.67 9.58 14.81
N MET A 249 -7.42 9.63 14.34
CA MET A 249 -6.91 10.73 13.54
C MET A 249 -7.68 10.86 12.21
N SER A 250 -7.53 12.01 11.55
CA SER A 250 -8.05 12.25 10.19
C SER A 250 -7.39 11.31 9.19
N ALA A 251 -6.07 11.15 9.27
CA ALA A 251 -5.32 10.15 8.54
C ALA A 251 -5.58 8.77 9.13
N ARG A 252 -6.10 7.87 8.29
CA ARG A 252 -6.49 6.51 8.67
C ARG A 252 -5.89 5.52 7.70
N VAL A 253 -5.35 4.43 8.22
CA VAL A 253 -4.50 3.53 7.43
C VAL A 253 -4.79 2.05 7.63
N PHE A 254 -4.63 1.28 6.55
CA PHE A 254 -4.48 -0.16 6.57
C PHE A 254 -3.01 -0.50 6.36
N VAL A 255 -2.44 -1.26 7.29
CA VAL A 255 -1.00 -1.55 7.30
C VAL A 255 -0.77 -3.00 6.91
N GLY A 256 0.25 -3.26 6.09
CA GLY A 256 0.70 -4.62 5.80
C GLY A 256 1.14 -5.33 7.08
N GLU A 257 0.70 -6.57 7.27
CA GLU A 257 0.94 -7.36 8.49
C GLU A 257 2.42 -7.43 8.91
N GLN A 258 3.35 -7.49 7.96
CA GLN A 258 4.78 -7.65 8.25
C GLN A 258 5.51 -6.34 8.53
N ILE A 259 4.89 -5.19 8.26
CA ILE A 259 5.46 -3.88 8.57
C ILE A 259 5.52 -3.65 10.07
N THR A 260 4.49 -4.11 10.77
CA THR A 260 4.25 -3.83 12.19
C THR A 260 4.21 -5.10 13.05
N GLY A 261 4.60 -6.24 12.48
CA GLY A 261 4.59 -7.52 13.18
C GLY A 261 5.70 -8.43 12.70
N PHE A 262 6.11 -9.34 13.58
CA PHE A 262 7.09 -10.38 13.28
C PHE A 262 6.61 -11.72 13.83
N GLN A 263 7.19 -12.79 13.30
CA GLN A 263 6.94 -14.14 13.80
C GLN A 263 7.98 -14.47 14.87
N ALA A 264 7.51 -14.78 16.07
CA ALA A 264 8.35 -15.22 17.18
C ALA A 264 8.06 -16.68 17.50
N ARG A 265 9.11 -17.48 17.73
CA ARG A 265 8.95 -18.83 18.25
C ARG A 265 8.85 -18.76 19.77
N ASP A 266 7.75 -19.27 20.31
CA ASP A 266 7.57 -19.43 21.74
C ASP A 266 8.64 -20.40 22.27
N PRO A 267 9.48 -19.97 23.24
CA PRO A 267 10.60 -20.77 23.72
C PRO A 267 10.16 -22.00 24.53
N GLU A 268 8.95 -22.02 25.10
CA GLU A 268 8.44 -23.14 25.90
C GLU A 268 7.69 -24.16 25.04
N THR A 269 6.86 -23.68 24.12
CA THR A 269 6.00 -24.56 23.30
C THR A 269 6.59 -24.89 21.94
N GLY A 270 7.60 -24.14 21.50
CA GLY A 270 8.17 -24.22 20.16
C GLY A 270 7.21 -23.78 19.05
N ALA A 271 6.00 -23.32 19.39
CA ALA A 271 5.01 -22.84 18.44
C ALA A 271 5.43 -21.47 17.89
N VAL A 272 5.28 -21.27 16.58
CA VAL A 272 5.47 -19.95 15.99
C VAL A 272 4.19 -19.15 16.21
N ARG A 273 4.31 -18.02 16.90
CA ARG A 273 3.23 -17.08 17.15
C ARG A 273 3.52 -15.75 16.47
N ARG A 274 2.46 -15.08 16.08
CA ARG A 274 2.53 -13.72 15.57
C ARG A 274 2.64 -12.75 16.74
N VAL A 275 3.57 -11.80 16.63
CA VAL A 275 3.69 -10.68 17.56
C VAL A 275 3.50 -9.40 16.76
N ASN A 276 2.44 -8.65 17.10
CA ASN A 276 2.21 -7.31 16.56
C ASN A 276 2.83 -6.28 17.50
N LEU A 277 3.67 -5.41 16.96
CA LEU A 277 4.21 -4.24 17.63
C LEU A 277 3.19 -3.10 17.65
N VAL A 278 2.34 -3.02 16.61
CA VAL A 278 1.27 -2.03 16.48
C VAL A 278 -0.05 -2.78 16.25
N ASN A 279 -1.09 -2.38 16.98
CA ASN A 279 -2.43 -2.96 16.86
C ASN A 279 -3.41 -1.97 16.22
N PRO A 280 -4.52 -2.46 15.64
CA PRO A 280 -5.62 -1.59 15.24
C PRO A 280 -6.10 -0.70 16.41
N GLY A 281 -6.09 0.62 16.19
CA GLY A 281 -6.37 1.64 17.19
C GLY A 281 -5.14 2.43 17.65
N ASP A 282 -3.92 1.98 17.34
CA ASP A 282 -2.68 2.72 17.60
C ASP A 282 -2.42 3.80 16.55
N ASP A 283 -1.54 4.75 16.89
CA ASP A 283 -1.10 5.81 15.99
C ASP A 283 0.34 5.55 15.51
N ILE A 284 0.58 5.73 14.22
CA ILE A 284 1.90 5.66 13.57
C ILE A 284 2.22 6.99 12.91
N ILE A 285 3.51 7.28 12.73
CA ILE A 285 3.98 8.48 12.01
C ILE A 285 4.32 8.06 10.59
N ILE A 286 3.85 8.82 9.62
CA ILE A 286 4.15 8.63 8.21
C ILE A 286 4.87 9.87 7.71
N THR A 287 6.03 9.68 7.08
CA THR A 287 6.82 10.76 6.47
C THR A 287 6.87 10.54 4.96
N THR A 288 6.41 11.51 4.17
CA THR A 288 6.48 11.49 2.71
C THR A 288 6.93 12.86 2.18
N VAL A 289 6.89 13.07 0.87
CA VAL A 289 7.27 14.33 0.21
C VAL A 289 6.05 15.06 -0.33
N GLN A 290 6.00 16.37 -0.14
CA GLN A 290 4.97 17.23 -0.72
C GLN A 290 5.14 17.33 -2.23
N SER A 291 4.06 17.72 -2.90
CA SER A 291 3.98 18.05 -4.32
C SER A 291 4.46 19.49 -4.58
N SER A 292 5.55 19.89 -3.93
CA SER A 292 6.16 21.21 -4.06
C SER A 292 7.43 21.13 -4.92
N THR A 293 7.79 22.23 -5.57
CA THR A 293 9.08 22.35 -6.25
C THR A 293 9.89 23.48 -5.59
N PRO A 294 10.94 23.18 -4.81
CA PRO A 294 11.51 21.85 -4.52
C PRO A 294 10.63 21.00 -3.57
N PRO A 295 10.75 19.67 -3.60
CA PRO A 295 9.95 18.78 -2.74
C PRO A 295 10.39 18.87 -1.28
N GLU A 296 9.45 19.16 -0.39
CA GLU A 296 9.69 19.24 1.05
C GLU A 296 9.15 18.00 1.77
N PRO A 297 9.87 17.44 2.77
CA PRO A 297 9.35 16.34 3.56
C PRO A 297 8.18 16.82 4.45
N ILE A 298 7.14 16.00 4.54
CA ILE A 298 6.03 16.18 5.47
C ILE A 298 5.85 14.92 6.30
N SER A 299 5.76 15.09 7.62
CA SER A 299 5.42 14.04 8.56
C SER A 299 4.02 14.29 9.14
N PHE A 300 3.21 13.25 9.27
CA PHE A 300 1.91 13.33 9.92
C PHE A 300 1.58 12.03 10.67
N SER A 301 0.72 12.12 11.69
CA SER A 301 0.26 10.95 12.43
C SER A 301 -0.99 10.36 11.80
N ALA A 302 -1.04 9.04 11.70
CA ALA A 302 -2.17 8.29 11.19
C ALA A 302 -2.59 7.18 12.15
N THR A 303 -3.90 6.94 12.28
CA THR A 303 -4.43 5.85 13.10
C THR A 303 -4.55 4.57 12.27
N VAL A 304 -3.99 3.49 12.78
CA VAL A 304 -4.11 2.15 12.18
C VAL A 304 -5.52 1.64 12.40
N VAL A 305 -6.28 1.48 11.31
CA VAL A 305 -7.67 1.01 11.36
C VAL A 305 -7.76 -0.51 11.31
N ASP A 306 -6.92 -1.11 10.47
CA ASP A 306 -6.89 -2.53 10.23
C ASP A 306 -5.53 -2.94 9.66
N MET A 307 -5.30 -4.24 9.58
CA MET A 307 -4.10 -4.81 8.96
C MET A 307 -4.52 -5.67 7.78
N PHE A 308 -3.71 -5.75 6.72
CA PHE A 308 -3.99 -6.64 5.60
C PHE A 308 -2.87 -7.66 5.37
N ARG A 309 -3.27 -8.80 4.83
CA ARG A 309 -2.41 -9.92 4.45
C ARG A 309 -2.83 -10.46 3.08
N SER A 310 -2.04 -10.16 2.08
CA SER A 310 -2.19 -10.67 0.72
C SER A 310 -1.55 -12.05 0.52
N GLY A 311 -0.62 -12.45 1.40
CA GLY A 311 0.18 -13.67 1.25
C GLY A 311 1.38 -13.50 0.32
N MET A 312 1.59 -12.31 -0.24
CA MET A 312 2.81 -11.93 -0.95
C MET A 312 3.65 -11.03 -0.04
N ASN A 313 4.90 -11.40 0.17
CA ASN A 313 5.78 -10.72 1.11
C ASN A 313 6.02 -9.26 0.72
N GLU A 314 6.14 -8.99 -0.58
CA GLU A 314 6.39 -7.67 -1.15
C GLU A 314 5.29 -6.68 -0.78
N TYR A 315 4.04 -7.12 -0.72
CA TYR A 315 2.91 -6.26 -0.37
C TYR A 315 2.73 -6.15 1.14
N ASP A 316 2.82 -7.26 1.84
CA ASP A 316 2.58 -7.31 3.28
C ASP A 316 3.69 -6.61 4.09
N SER A 317 4.87 -6.39 3.50
CA SER A 317 6.03 -5.73 4.14
C SER A 317 6.33 -4.31 3.64
N GLN A 318 5.64 -3.82 2.60
CA GLN A 318 5.94 -2.49 2.03
C GLN A 318 4.71 -1.61 1.84
N ILE A 319 3.50 -2.16 1.65
CA ILE A 319 2.34 -1.34 1.30
C ILE A 319 1.61 -0.86 2.57
N VAL A 320 1.28 0.42 2.59
CA VAL A 320 0.33 1.02 3.53
C VAL A 320 -0.74 1.74 2.73
N LEU A 321 -2.00 1.42 2.97
CA LEU A 321 -3.15 2.06 2.33
C LEU A 321 -3.68 3.15 3.25
N MET A 322 -4.00 4.33 2.73
CA MET A 322 -4.54 5.43 3.50
C MET A 322 -5.73 6.08 2.80
N ASN A 323 -6.43 6.95 3.51
CA ASN A 323 -7.49 7.74 2.89
C ASN A 323 -6.93 8.68 1.81
N LEU A 324 -7.47 8.55 0.60
CA LEU A 324 -7.03 9.31 -0.58
C LEU A 324 -7.04 10.83 -0.32
N GLU A 325 -8.14 11.36 0.19
CA GLU A 325 -8.33 12.80 0.40
C GLU A 325 -7.27 13.39 1.36
N GLU A 326 -6.97 12.70 2.46
CA GLU A 326 -5.98 13.19 3.42
C GLU A 326 -4.55 13.07 2.88
N LEU A 327 -4.26 12.05 2.04
CA LEU A 327 -2.96 11.96 1.38
C LEU A 327 -2.77 13.13 0.41
N GLN A 328 -3.79 13.42 -0.40
CA GLN A 328 -3.78 14.55 -1.32
C GLN A 328 -3.60 15.87 -0.57
N LYS A 329 -4.34 16.06 0.53
CA LYS A 329 -4.24 17.25 1.39
C LYS A 329 -2.85 17.40 2.01
N ASN A 330 -2.32 16.35 2.63
CA ASN A 330 -1.00 16.39 3.28
C ASN A 330 0.13 16.63 2.27
N ARG A 331 -0.02 16.16 1.03
CA ARG A 331 0.95 16.43 -0.03
C ARG A 331 0.76 17.77 -0.74
N GLY A 332 -0.28 18.53 -0.44
CA GLY A 332 -0.58 19.77 -1.16
C GLY A 332 -1.05 19.56 -2.60
N MET A 333 -1.60 18.39 -2.91
CA MET A 333 -2.11 18.03 -4.25
C MET A 333 -3.52 18.57 -4.55
N ILE A 334 -4.07 19.38 -3.66
CA ILE A 334 -5.38 20.02 -3.85
C ILE A 334 -5.13 21.50 -4.02
N VAL A 335 -5.25 21.98 -5.25
CA VAL A 335 -5.03 23.39 -5.61
C VAL A 335 -6.36 23.96 -6.09
N GLU A 336 -6.83 25.03 -5.43
CA GLU A 336 -8.10 25.70 -5.76
C GLU A 336 -9.34 24.76 -5.78
N GLY A 337 -9.28 23.65 -5.04
CA GLY A 337 -10.36 22.66 -4.96
C GLY A 337 -10.34 21.61 -6.08
N VAL A 338 -9.35 21.65 -6.97
CA VAL A 338 -9.05 20.59 -7.93
C VAL A 338 -8.09 19.60 -7.27
N ASP A 339 -8.44 18.32 -7.31
CA ASP A 339 -7.58 17.25 -6.79
C ASP A 339 -6.58 16.77 -7.84
N ALA A 340 -5.50 16.14 -7.40
CA ALA A 340 -4.56 15.47 -8.29
C ALA A 340 -4.31 14.03 -7.85
N ILE A 341 -4.11 13.14 -8.81
CA ILE A 341 -3.93 11.69 -8.59
C ILE A 341 -2.69 11.19 -9.31
N THR A 342 -2.00 10.19 -8.75
CA THR A 342 -0.84 9.62 -9.44
C THR A 342 -1.20 8.39 -10.27
N ALA A 343 -2.31 7.71 -9.96
CA ALA A 343 -2.74 6.56 -10.74
C ALA A 343 -4.26 6.33 -10.72
N VAL A 344 -4.79 5.76 -11.79
CA VAL A 344 -6.14 5.18 -11.86
C VAL A 344 -6.00 3.68 -12.00
N GLN A 345 -6.62 2.95 -11.07
CA GLN A 345 -6.67 1.49 -11.08
C GLN A 345 -7.97 1.04 -11.74
N ILE A 346 -7.87 0.10 -12.68
CA ILE A 346 -8.99 -0.33 -13.53
C ILE A 346 -9.12 -1.85 -13.46
N ARG A 347 -10.36 -2.30 -13.26
CA ARG A 347 -10.78 -3.70 -13.34
C ARG A 347 -11.55 -3.92 -14.62
N LEU A 348 -11.23 -4.98 -15.35
CA LEU A 348 -11.88 -5.33 -16.60
C LEU A 348 -12.94 -6.42 -16.40
N HIS A 349 -13.94 -6.44 -17.29
CA HIS A 349 -14.92 -7.53 -17.35
C HIS A 349 -14.25 -8.86 -17.75
N ASP A 350 -13.47 -8.87 -18.83
CA ASP A 350 -12.58 -9.98 -19.21
C ASP A 350 -11.15 -9.44 -19.38
N TYR A 351 -10.19 -10.08 -18.71
CA TYR A 351 -8.78 -9.70 -18.80
C TYR A 351 -8.21 -9.92 -20.21
N LYS A 352 -8.83 -10.76 -21.05
CA LYS A 352 -8.40 -10.94 -22.46
C LYS A 352 -8.43 -9.65 -23.26
N ASP A 353 -9.28 -8.70 -22.88
CA ASP A 353 -9.40 -7.41 -23.56
C ASP A 353 -8.33 -6.40 -23.09
N ALA A 354 -7.51 -6.75 -22.09
CA ALA A 354 -6.47 -5.86 -21.56
C ALA A 354 -5.53 -5.27 -22.63
N PRO A 355 -5.03 -6.02 -23.63
CA PRO A 355 -4.20 -5.44 -24.69
C PRO A 355 -4.93 -4.39 -25.53
N VAL A 356 -6.23 -4.60 -25.80
CA VAL A 356 -7.07 -3.67 -26.56
C VAL A 356 -7.31 -2.40 -25.74
N VAL A 357 -7.67 -2.56 -24.46
CA VAL A 357 -7.89 -1.44 -23.53
C VAL A 357 -6.63 -0.60 -23.39
N VAL A 358 -5.46 -1.22 -23.18
CA VAL A 358 -4.18 -0.50 -23.09
C VAL A 358 -3.90 0.33 -24.34
N GLN A 359 -4.17 -0.21 -25.54
CA GLN A 359 -3.99 0.54 -26.79
C GLN A 359 -4.94 1.72 -26.90
N ARG A 360 -6.22 1.55 -26.56
CA ARG A 360 -7.21 2.63 -26.58
C ARG A 360 -6.88 3.73 -25.59
N LEU A 361 -6.51 3.37 -24.37
CA LEU A 361 -6.10 4.35 -23.34
C LEU A 361 -4.83 5.10 -23.77
N LYS A 362 -3.82 4.40 -24.32
CA LYS A 362 -2.63 5.07 -24.87
C LYS A 362 -2.93 6.04 -26.00
N ALA A 363 -3.98 5.79 -26.79
CA ALA A 363 -4.41 6.69 -27.86
C ALA A 363 -5.25 7.87 -27.34
N ALA A 364 -5.96 7.70 -26.22
CA ALA A 364 -6.80 8.74 -25.61
C ALA A 364 -5.98 9.82 -24.88
N PHE A 365 -4.86 9.44 -24.27
CA PHE A 365 -4.00 10.39 -23.56
C PHE A 365 -2.90 10.99 -24.45
N PRO A 366 -2.49 12.26 -24.22
CA PRO A 366 -1.35 12.85 -24.90
C PRO A 366 -0.07 12.00 -24.73
N PRO A 367 0.78 11.92 -25.76
CA PRO A 367 1.97 11.09 -25.72
C PRO A 367 2.90 11.54 -24.59
N GLY A 368 3.11 10.65 -23.63
CA GLY A 368 4.01 10.87 -22.50
C GLY A 368 3.40 11.56 -21.29
N ALA A 369 2.10 11.90 -21.30
CA ALA A 369 1.39 12.36 -20.11
C ALA A 369 1.23 11.23 -19.08
N VAL A 370 0.85 10.05 -19.56
CA VAL A 370 0.58 8.88 -18.72
C VAL A 370 1.32 7.64 -19.20
N SER A 371 1.50 6.69 -18.29
CA SER A 371 1.98 5.34 -18.53
C SER A 371 0.80 4.39 -18.33
N VAL A 372 0.48 3.57 -19.32
CA VAL A 372 -0.61 2.58 -19.22
C VAL A 372 -0.01 1.19 -19.26
N ASN A 373 -0.12 0.46 -18.15
CA ASN A 373 0.49 -0.86 -17.97
C ASN A 373 -0.53 -1.86 -17.38
N THR A 374 -0.43 -3.12 -17.79
CA THR A 374 -1.11 -4.22 -17.10
C THR A 374 -0.30 -4.65 -15.87
N TRP A 375 -0.92 -5.40 -14.96
CA TRP A 375 -0.19 -6.02 -13.85
C TRP A 375 0.94 -6.96 -14.33
N GLU A 376 0.73 -7.69 -15.43
CA GLU A 376 1.76 -8.57 -16.03
C GLU A 376 2.97 -7.77 -16.51
N ALA A 377 2.72 -6.61 -17.13
CA ALA A 377 3.80 -5.72 -17.58
C ALA A 377 4.58 -5.16 -16.38
N LYS A 378 3.89 -4.78 -15.30
CA LYS A 378 4.54 -4.34 -14.05
C LYS A 378 5.40 -5.45 -13.41
N GLN A 379 4.96 -6.70 -13.50
CA GLN A 379 5.70 -7.87 -12.99
C GLN A 379 6.59 -8.52 -14.06
N GLY A 380 6.86 -7.83 -15.17
CA GLY A 380 7.55 -8.39 -16.33
C GLY A 380 8.93 -8.97 -16.00
N LEU A 381 9.62 -8.43 -15.00
CA LEU A 381 10.91 -8.99 -14.55
C LEU A 381 10.77 -10.40 -13.97
N LEU A 382 9.77 -10.63 -13.12
CA LEU A 382 9.52 -11.95 -12.51
C LEU A 382 9.00 -12.94 -13.56
N LEU A 383 8.05 -12.51 -14.40
CA LEU A 383 7.48 -13.37 -15.43
C LEU A 383 8.50 -13.76 -16.50
N SER A 384 9.34 -12.82 -16.95
CA SER A 384 10.41 -13.11 -17.91
C SER A 384 11.45 -14.06 -17.35
N ALA A 385 11.80 -13.95 -16.06
CA ALA A 385 12.69 -14.91 -15.40
C ALA A 385 12.10 -16.34 -15.43
N VAL A 386 10.81 -16.49 -15.08
CA VAL A 386 10.11 -17.78 -15.13
C VAL A 386 10.04 -18.35 -16.55
N GLU A 387 9.81 -17.49 -17.56
CA GLU A 387 9.80 -17.89 -18.96
C GLU A 387 11.17 -18.40 -19.42
N VAL A 388 12.26 -17.72 -19.03
CA VAL A 388 13.63 -18.16 -19.32
C VAL A 388 13.95 -19.47 -18.63
N GLU A 389 13.60 -19.63 -17.34
CA GLU A 389 13.80 -20.89 -16.61
C GLU A 389 13.04 -22.04 -17.26
N THR A 390 11.79 -21.80 -17.65
CA THR A 390 10.95 -22.79 -18.34
C THR A 390 11.53 -23.15 -19.69
N ALA A 391 12.06 -22.17 -20.44
CA ALA A 391 12.73 -22.41 -21.71
C ALA A 391 13.98 -23.27 -21.55
N ILE A 392 14.83 -22.98 -20.56
CA ILE A 392 16.03 -23.77 -20.25
C ILE A 392 15.65 -25.20 -19.86
N LEU A 393 14.65 -25.36 -19.00
CA LEU A 393 14.20 -26.68 -18.56
C LEU A 393 13.65 -27.51 -19.73
N ASN A 394 12.85 -26.90 -20.61
CA ASN A 394 12.37 -27.56 -21.81
C ASN A 394 13.53 -27.95 -22.73
N VAL A 395 14.54 -27.10 -22.92
CA VAL A 395 15.73 -27.48 -23.68
C VAL A 395 16.44 -28.67 -23.03
N LEU A 396 16.67 -28.66 -21.73
CA LEU A 396 17.33 -29.76 -21.00
C LEU A 396 16.55 -31.09 -21.00
N LEU A 397 15.22 -31.03 -21.12
CA LEU A 397 14.37 -32.22 -21.15
C LEU A 397 14.21 -32.81 -22.54
N PHE A 398 14.27 -31.97 -23.59
CA PHE A 398 14.00 -32.38 -24.97
C PHE A 398 15.27 -32.48 -25.85
N MET A 399 16.43 -31.99 -25.40
CA MET A 399 17.75 -32.35 -25.94
C MET A 399 18.30 -33.60 -25.26
#